data_AF-A0A317PKE4-F1
#
_entry.id   AF-A0A317PKE4-F1
#
_cell.length_a   1.000
_cell.length_b   1.000
_cell.length_c   1.000
_cell.angle_alpha   90.00
_cell.angle_beta   90.00
_cell.angle_gamma   90.00
#
_symmetry.space_group_name_H-M   'P 1'
#
loop_
_entity.id
_entity.type
_entity.pdbx_description
1 polymer ?
#
loop_
_entity_poly.entity_id
_entity_poly.type
_entity_poly.pdbx_seq_one_letter_code
_entity_poly.pdbx_strand_id
1 'polypeptide(L)'
;MATLTIRNLDDSVKQALRERAARHGVSMEEEARVLLRTGLSGPAEGKESLWDRVSRLREKYGTEDLEIPERTELAGQREVFADWQDNQ
;
A
#
# COMPACT_ATOMS: atom_id res chain seq x y z
N MET A 1 14.16 -21.26 12.83
CA MET A 1 14.69 -19.90 12.58
C MET A 1 15.71 -20.01 11.47
N ALA A 2 15.56 -19.23 10.40
CA ALA A 2 16.61 -19.08 9.42
C ALA A 2 17.49 -17.90 9.85
N THR A 3 18.81 -18.08 9.82
CA THR A 3 19.78 -17.02 10.14
C THR A 3 20.44 -16.56 8.86
N LEU A 4 20.47 -15.25 8.62
CA LEU A 4 21.14 -14.63 7.49
C LEU A 4 22.22 -13.68 8.01
N THR A 5 23.46 -13.85 7.54
CA THR A 5 24.58 -12.96 7.88
C THR A 5 25.01 -12.19 6.64
N ILE A 6 24.86 -10.87 6.66
CA ILE A 6 25.31 -9.98 5.59
C ILE A 6 26.69 -9.45 5.99
N ARG A 7 27.74 -9.84 5.24
CA ARG A 7 29.11 -9.37 5.47
C ARG A 7 29.37 -8.13 4.62
N ASN A 8 30.29 -7.28 5.09
CA ASN A 8 30.68 -6.03 4.41
C ASN A 8 29.48 -5.14 4.05
N LEU A 9 28.50 -5.03 4.95
CA LEU A 9 27.39 -4.10 4.78
C LEU A 9 27.90 -2.67 4.93
N ASP A 10 27.62 -1.83 3.94
CA ASP A 10 27.98 -0.41 3.99
C ASP A 10 27.43 0.26 5.25
N ASP A 11 28.27 1.04 5.93
CA ASP A 11 27.91 1.71 7.18
C ASP A 11 26.74 2.69 7.00
N SER A 12 26.62 3.30 5.81
CA SER A 12 25.49 4.15 5.44
C SER A 12 24.17 3.37 5.41
N VAL A 13 24.16 2.16 4.86
CA VAL A 13 22.98 1.29 4.80
C VAL A 13 22.59 0.81 6.20
N LYS A 14 23.58 0.45 7.01
CA LYS A 14 23.36 0.08 8.42
C LYS A 14 22.75 1.24 9.21
N GLN A 15 23.24 2.46 9.02
CA GLN A 15 22.70 3.63 9.70
C GLN A 15 21.27 3.95 9.24
N ALA A 16 21.02 3.94 7.93
CA ALA A 16 19.68 4.15 7.38
C ALA A 16 18.66 3.12 7.89
N LEU A 17 19.06 1.85 8.03
CA LEU A 17 18.22 0.79 8.58
C LEU A 17 17.86 1.06 10.04
N ARG A 18 18.82 1.55 10.85
CA ARG A 18 18.59 1.89 12.26
C ARG A 18 17.61 3.05 12.40
N GLU A 19 17.80 4.10 11.62
CA GLU A 19 16.91 5.28 11.64
C GLU A 19 15.49 4.92 11.21
N ARG A 20 15.36 4.06 10.20
CA ARG A 20 14.05 3.58 9.73
C ARG A 20 13.35 2.70 10.78
N ALA A 21 14.08 1.80 11.41
CA ALA A 21 13.55 0.97 12.50
C ALA A 21 13.08 1.83 13.68
N ALA A 22 13.86 2.86 14.05
CA ALA A 22 13.48 3.81 15.11
C ALA A 22 12.21 4.60 14.75
N ARG A 23 12.08 5.05 13.50
CA ARG A 23 10.86 5.73 13.01
C ARG A 23 9.62 4.83 13.07
N HIS A 24 9.76 3.54 12.81
CA HIS A 24 8.66 2.58 12.88
C HIS A 24 8.45 1.99 14.29
N GLY A 25 9.30 2.31 15.26
CA GLY A 25 9.22 1.77 16.63
C GLY A 25 9.51 0.27 16.72
N VAL A 26 10.27 -0.29 15.78
CA VAL A 26 10.62 -1.72 15.73
C VAL A 26 12.12 -1.94 15.89
N SER A 27 12.53 -3.19 16.11
CA SER A 27 13.95 -3.54 16.12
C SER A 27 14.55 -3.43 14.71
N MET A 28 15.86 -3.22 14.65
CA MET A 28 16.61 -3.20 13.40
C MET A 28 16.47 -4.51 12.61
N GLU A 29 16.37 -5.64 13.32
CA GLU A 29 16.16 -6.97 12.72
C GLU A 29 14.77 -7.09 12.09
N GLU A 30 13.73 -6.59 12.76
CA GLU A 30 12.38 -6.63 12.20
C GLU A 30 12.27 -5.74 10.96
N GLU A 31 12.86 -4.54 11.00
CA GLU A 31 12.89 -3.66 9.81
C GLU A 31 13.63 -4.32 8.63
N ALA A 32 14.75 -5.00 8.90
CA ALA A 32 15.46 -5.77 7.88
C ALA A 32 14.59 -6.89 7.29
N ARG A 33 13.85 -7.61 8.16
CA ARG A 33 12.94 -8.67 7.72
C ARG A 33 11.80 -8.13 6.85
N VAL A 34 11.24 -6.98 7.22
CA VAL A 34 10.20 -6.30 6.42
C VAL A 34 10.76 -5.90 5.06
N LEU A 35 11.93 -5.26 5.01
CA LEU A 35 12.57 -4.85 3.75
C LEU A 35 12.89 -6.03 2.84
N LEU A 36 13.43 -7.11 3.39
CA LEU A 36 13.69 -8.34 2.63
C LEU A 36 12.38 -8.94 2.10
N ARG A 37 11.32 -8.99 2.93
CA ARG A 37 10.01 -9.47 2.49
C ARG A 37 9.46 -8.62 1.36
N THR A 38 9.46 -7.30 1.50
CA THR A 38 8.96 -6.38 0.47
C THR A 38 9.80 -6.43 -0.81
N GLY A 39 11.13 -6.43 -0.70
CA GLY A 39 12.04 -6.48 -1.84
C GLY A 39 12.01 -7.81 -2.60
N LEU A 40 11.78 -8.93 -1.90
CA LEU A 40 11.66 -10.25 -2.51
C LEU A 40 10.25 -10.60 -2.97
N SER A 41 9.23 -9.81 -2.58
CA SER A 41 7.85 -10.05 -3.02
C SER A 41 7.60 -9.73 -4.50
N GLY A 42 8.62 -9.28 -5.25
CA GLY A 42 8.48 -8.84 -6.65
C GLY A 42 7.45 -7.70 -6.82
N PRO A 43 7.21 -7.20 -8.04
CA PRO A 43 5.96 -6.52 -8.32
C PRO A 43 4.85 -7.54 -8.08
N ALA A 44 4.16 -7.44 -6.93
CA ALA A 44 3.13 -8.35 -6.43
C ALA A 44 2.56 -9.31 -7.50
N GLU A 45 3.22 -10.45 -7.71
CA GLU A 45 2.60 -11.56 -8.41
C GLU A 45 1.46 -12.03 -7.50
N GLY A 46 0.25 -11.55 -7.77
CA GLY A 46 -0.95 -11.98 -7.04
C GLY A 46 -1.64 -10.94 -6.16
N LYS A 47 -1.50 -9.63 -6.41
CA LYS A 47 -2.63 -8.73 -6.13
C LYS A 47 -3.28 -8.39 -7.45
N GLU A 48 -4.27 -9.19 -7.81
CA GLU A 48 -5.27 -8.81 -8.80
C GLU A 48 -5.61 -7.34 -8.57
N SER A 49 -5.31 -6.50 -9.56
CA SER A 49 -5.62 -5.08 -9.44
C SER A 49 -7.13 -4.94 -9.30
N LEU A 50 -7.59 -3.85 -8.68
CA LEU A 50 -9.03 -3.55 -8.65
C LEU A 50 -9.61 -3.56 -10.06
N TRP A 51 -8.81 -3.16 -11.05
CA TRP A 51 -9.16 -3.19 -12.46
C TRP A 51 -9.32 -4.61 -13.02
N ASP A 52 -8.38 -5.53 -12.72
CA ASP A 52 -8.48 -6.93 -13.13
C ASP A 52 -9.75 -7.57 -12.56
N ARG A 53 -10.09 -7.20 -11.32
CA ARG A 53 -11.30 -7.67 -10.63
C ARG A 53 -12.57 -7.14 -11.26
N VAL A 54 -12.62 -5.85 -11.58
CA VAL A 54 -13.76 -5.25 -12.28
C VAL A 54 -13.89 -5.83 -13.69
N SER A 55 -12.78 -6.02 -14.39
CA SER A 55 -12.76 -6.59 -15.75
C SER A 55 -13.31 -8.02 -15.77
N ARG A 56 -12.93 -8.85 -14.81
CA ARG A 56 -13.48 -10.22 -14.67
C ARG A 56 -14.98 -10.21 -14.39
N LEU A 57 -15.47 -9.30 -13.55
CA LEU A 57 -16.91 -9.15 -13.27
C LEU A 57 -17.66 -8.74 -14.54
N ARG A 58 -17.11 -7.79 -15.29
CA ARG A 58 -17.66 -7.33 -16.57
C ARG A 58 -17.69 -8.46 -17.61
N GLU A 59 -16.65 -9.26 -17.74
CA GLU A 59 -16.65 -10.42 -18.66
C GLU A 59 -17.70 -11.46 -18.26
N LYS A 60 -17.86 -11.72 -16.96
CA LYS A 60 -18.78 -12.74 -16.46
C LYS A 60 -20.25 -12.34 -16.56
N TYR A 61 -20.57 -11.07 -16.28
CA TYR A 61 -21.96 -10.60 -16.17
C TYR A 61 -22.36 -9.64 -17.30
N GLY A 62 -21.43 -9.28 -18.19
CA GLY A 62 -21.65 -8.30 -19.23
C GLY A 62 -21.63 -6.86 -18.71
N THR A 63 -22.09 -5.95 -19.56
CA THR A 63 -22.36 -4.55 -19.21
C THR A 63 -23.84 -4.30 -19.39
N GLU A 64 -24.46 -3.68 -18.40
CA GLU A 64 -25.83 -3.17 -18.47
C GLU A 64 -25.80 -1.64 -18.55
N ASP A 65 -26.71 -1.08 -19.34
CA ASP A 65 -26.93 0.36 -19.36
C ASP A 65 -27.69 0.72 -18.08
N LEU A 66 -26.96 1.28 -17.12
CA LEU A 66 -27.55 1.76 -15.89
C LEU A 66 -28.37 3.01 -16.19
N GLU A 67 -29.66 2.97 -15.84
CA GLU A 67 -30.49 4.17 -15.83
C GLU A 67 -29.89 5.15 -14.82
N ILE A 68 -29.27 6.22 -15.32
CA ILE A 68 -28.69 7.26 -14.48
C ILE A 68 -29.85 8.06 -13.90
N PRO A 69 -30.07 8.06 -12.57
CA PRO A 69 -31.15 8.83 -11.98
C PRO A 69 -30.93 10.32 -12.24
N GLU A 70 -32.03 11.07 -12.40
CA GLU A 70 -31.95 12.52 -12.51
C GLU A 70 -31.26 13.10 -11.26
N ARG A 71 -30.31 14.02 -11.47
CA ARG A 71 -29.65 14.72 -10.38
C ARG A 71 -30.64 15.68 -9.74
N THR A 72 -31.28 15.26 -8.66
CA THR A 72 -32.31 16.03 -7.96
C THR A 72 -31.75 17.03 -6.96
N GLU A 73 -30.50 16.86 -6.52
CA GLU A 73 -29.86 17.75 -5.55
C GLU A 73 -28.56 18.35 -6.08
N LEU A 74 -28.31 19.63 -5.76
CA LEU A 74 -26.97 20.20 -5.85
C LEU A 74 -26.06 19.37 -4.95
N ALA A 75 -24.86 19.03 -5.41
CA ALA A 75 -23.90 18.28 -4.60
C ALA A 75 -23.86 18.91 -3.20
N GLY A 76 -24.21 18.13 -2.18
CA GLY A 76 -24.23 18.60 -0.80
C GLY A 76 -22.90 19.27 -0.45
N GLN A 77 -22.91 20.18 0.52
CA GLN A 77 -21.66 20.75 1.03
C GLN A 77 -20.68 19.61 1.29
N ARG A 78 -19.51 19.68 0.65
CA ARG A 78 -18.44 18.72 0.87
C ARG A 78 -18.22 18.65 2.38
N GLU A 79 -18.50 17.50 2.99
CA GLU A 79 -18.14 17.28 4.38
C GLU A 79 -16.62 17.33 4.46
N VAL A 80 -16.10 18.46 4.92
CA VAL A 80 -14.70 18.58 5.30
C VAL A 80 -14.63 17.89 6.65
N PHE A 81 -14.05 16.70 6.68
CA PHE A 81 -13.72 16.02 7.93
C PHE A 81 -12.90 17.00 8.79
N ALA A 82 -13.48 17.45 9.92
CA ALA A 82 -12.90 18.51 10.74
C ALA A 82 -11.54 18.11 11.37
N ASP A 83 -11.28 16.80 11.41
CA ASP A 83 -10.07 16.14 11.87
C ASP A 83 -9.07 15.82 10.74
N TRP A 84 -9.37 16.22 9.50
CA TRP A 84 -8.42 16.13 8.39
C TRP A 84 -7.34 17.20 8.55
N GLN A 85 -6.35 16.89 9.39
CA GLN A 85 -5.11 17.64 9.49
C GLN A 85 -4.32 17.42 8.19
N ASP A 86 -4.24 18.48 7.39
CA ASP A 86 -3.28 18.58 6.31
C ASP A 86 -1.89 18.26 6.87
N ASN A 87 -1.23 17.26 6.28
CA ASN A 87 0.02 16.69 6.78
C ASN A 87 1.14 17.74 6.80
N GLN A 88 1.86 17.86 7.93
CA GLN A 88 3.26 18.31 7.94
C GLN A 88 4.15 17.07 7.92
#